data_AF-A0A7S4LVT9-F1
#
_entry.id   AF-A0A7S4LVT9-F1
#
_cell.length_a   1.000
_cell.length_b   1.000
_cell.length_c   1.000
_cell.angle_alpha   90.00
_cell.angle_beta   90.00
_cell.angle_gamma   90.00
#
_symmetry.space_group_name_H-M   'P 1'
#
loop_
_entity.id
_entity.type
_entity.pdbx_description
1 polymer ?
#
loop_
_entity_poly.entity_id
_entity_poly.type
_entity_poly.pdbx_seq_one_letter_code
_entity_poly.pdbx_strand_id
1 'polypeptide(L)' 'MKRRNFSPEFKRESAQLVVDQNYTVSDAAKAMDVGLSTMTKWVKQLRDERQGAPSH' A
#
# COMPACT_ATOMS: atom_id res chain seq x y z
N MET A 1 -9.52 -6.83 19.40
CA MET A 1 -8.24 -6.54 18.72
C MET A 1 -8.19 -5.07 18.34
N LYS A 2 -7.21 -4.32 18.86
CA LYS A 2 -6.99 -2.90 18.51
C LYS A 2 -6.52 -2.86 17.04
N ARG A 3 -7.38 -2.40 16.12
CA ARG A 3 -6.93 -2.10 14.75
C ARG A 3 -5.82 -1.07 14.86
N ARG A 4 -4.60 -1.42 14.44
CA ARG A 4 -3.54 -0.44 14.21
C ARG A 4 -4.06 0.41 13.04
N ASN A 5 -4.71 1.54 13.35
CA ASN A 5 -5.23 2.46 12.34
C ASN A 5 -4.03 3.20 11.76
N PHE A 6 -3.46 2.66 10.69
CA PHE A 6 -2.56 3.43 9.84
C PHE A 6 -3.39 4.52 9.16
N SER A 7 -2.86 5.73 9.12
CA SER A 7 -3.51 6.84 8.43
C SER A 7 -3.68 6.50 6.94
N PRO A 8 -4.77 6.96 6.31
CA PRO A 8 -4.98 6.78 4.87
C PRO A 8 -3.81 7.32 4.04
N GLU A 9 -3.20 8.42 4.48
CA GLU A 9 -1.98 8.99 3.89
C GLU A 9 -0.79 8.03 3.97
N PHE A 10 -0.53 7.45 5.15
CA PHE A 10 0.56 6.48 5.34
C PHE A 10 0.41 5.25 4.46
N LYS A 11 -0.82 4.73 4.34
CA LYS A 11 -1.16 3.61 3.45
C LYS A 11 -0.86 3.97 1.99
N ARG A 12 -1.26 5.16 1.55
CA ARG A 12 -1.06 5.64 0.18
C ARG A 12 0.42 5.84 -0.11
N GLU A 13 1.17 6.50 0.77
CA GLU A 13 2.60 6.74 0.64
C GLU A 13 3.37 5.41 0.53
N SER A 14 3.07 4.46 1.42
CA SER A 14 3.64 3.11 1.39
C SER A 14 3.38 2.38 0.05
N ALA A 15 2.15 2.46 -0.46
CA ALA A 15 1.80 1.85 -1.74
C ALA A 15 2.43 2.60 -2.93
N GLN A 16 2.62 3.92 -2.83
CA GLN A 16 3.30 4.73 -3.83
C GLN A 16 4.76 4.34 -3.97
N LEU A 17 5.47 3.98 -2.88
CA LEU A 17 6.85 3.48 -3.00
C LEU A 17 6.95 2.28 -3.95
N VAL A 18 5.99 1.35 -3.90
CA VAL A 18 5.98 0.16 -4.77
C VAL A 18 5.60 0.52 -6.21
N VAL A 19 4.56 1.34 -6.39
CA VAL A 19 4.01 1.63 -7.72
C VAL A 19 4.83 2.69 -8.48
N ASP A 20 5.37 3.67 -7.76
CA ASP A 20 6.02 4.87 -8.29
C ASP A 20 7.54 4.74 -8.25
N GLN A 21 8.10 4.29 -7.13
CA GLN A 21 9.55 4.13 -6.94
C GLN A 21 10.06 2.73 -7.37
N ASN A 22 9.20 1.90 -7.96
CA ASN A 22 9.48 0.53 -8.40
C ASN A 22 10.03 -0.39 -7.28
N TYR A 23 9.73 -0.09 -6.02
CA TYR A 23 10.13 -0.97 -4.90
C TYR A 23 9.40 -2.30 -4.97
N THR A 24 10.04 -3.35 -4.47
CA THR A 24 9.32 -4.61 -4.23
C THR A 24 8.36 -4.43 -3.04
N VAL A 25 7.26 -5.16 -3.05
CA VAL A 25 6.29 -5.16 -1.92
C VAL A 25 6.99 -5.54 -0.61
N SER A 26 7.98 -6.43 -0.67
CA SER A 26 8.78 -6.87 0.48
C SER A 26 9.70 -5.78 1.01
N ASP A 27 10.39 -5.05 0.12
CA ASP A 27 11.26 -3.94 0.53
C ASP A 27 10.45 -2.79 1.14
N ALA A 28 9.33 -2.41 0.51
CA ALA A 28 8.45 -1.38 1.04
C ALA A 28 7.86 -1.80 2.40
N ALA A 29 7.47 -3.07 2.55
CA ALA A 29 7.00 -3.60 3.83
C ALA A 29 8.07 -3.51 4.93
N LYS A 30 9.31 -3.86 4.60
CA LYS A 30 10.44 -3.79 5.52
C LYS A 30 10.82 -2.34 5.87
N ALA A 31 10.80 -1.43 4.89
CA ALA A 31 11.12 -0.02 5.10
C ALA A 31 10.08 0.70 5.97
N MET A 32 8.80 0.36 5.80
CA MET A 32 7.68 1.00 6.52
C MET A 32 7.29 0.26 7.82
N ASP A 33 8.02 -0.78 8.22
CA ASP A 33 7.70 -1.66 9.37
C ASP A 33 6.25 -2.17 9.34
N VAL A 34 5.80 -2.65 8.18
CA VAL A 34 4.46 -3.23 8.01
C VAL A 34 4.52 -4.68 7.54
N GLY A 35 3.49 -5.46 7.85
CA GLY A 35 3.39 -6.83 7.37
C GLY A 35 3.23 -6.88 5.84
N LEU A 36 3.89 -7.84 5.19
CA LEU A 36 3.83 -8.04 3.74
C LEU A 36 2.39 -8.10 3.22
N SER A 37 1.51 -8.85 3.89
CA SER A 37 0.08 -8.97 3.54
C SER A 37 -0.67 -7.63 3.58
N THR A 38 -0.28 -6.75 4.50
CA THR A 38 -0.84 -5.39 4.60
C THR A 38 -0.37 -4.56 3.41
N MET A 39 0.94 -4.58 3.12
CA MET A 39 1.52 -3.85 1.99
C MET A 39 0.92 -4.32 0.65
N THR A 40 0.80 -5.63 0.42
CA THR A 40 0.18 -6.18 -0.80
C THR A 40 -1.23 -5.66 -1.01
N LYS A 41 -2.06 -5.59 0.04
CA LYS A 41 -3.42 -5.04 -0.04
C LYS A 41 -3.41 -3.56 -0.40
N TRP A 42 -2.49 -2.79 0.18
CA TRP A 42 -2.37 -1.35 -0.08
C TRP A 42 -1.94 -1.07 -1.51
N VAL A 43 -0.93 -1.79 -2.00
CA VAL A 43 -0.45 -1.71 -3.38
C VAL A 43 -1.56 -2.10 -4.36
N LYS A 44 -2.27 -3.21 -4.10
CA LYS A 44 -3.37 -3.65 -4.95
C LYS A 44 -4.45 -2.58 -5.05
N GLN A 45 -4.84 -1.99 -3.93
CA GLN A 45 -5.86 -0.93 -3.92
C GLN A 45 -5.40 0.33 -4.67
N LEU A 46 -4.16 0.77 -4.46
CA LEU A 46 -3.62 1.93 -5.18
C LEU A 46 -3.52 1.69 -6.69
N ARG A 47 -3.16 0.47 -7.10
CA ARG A 47 -3.11 0.08 -8.52
C ARG A 47 -4.51 0.09 -9.16
N ASP A 48 -5.51 -0.42 -8.45
CA ASP A 48 -6.91 -0.42 -8.88
C ASP A 48 -7.45 1.01 -9.05
N GLU A 49 -7.16 1.88 -8.07
CA GLU A 49 -7.47 3.32 -8.14
C GLU A 49 -6.78 4.01 -9.34
N ARG A 50 -5.49 3.70 -9.62
CA ARG A 50 -4.74 4.29 -10.74
C ARG A 50 -5.14 3.74 -12.11
N GLN A 51 -5.55 2.47 -12.19
CA GLN A 51 -5.97 1.84 -13.43
C GLN A 51 -7.40 2.22 -13.85
N GLY A 52 -8.09 3.04 -13.05
CA GLY A 52 -9.40 3.55 -13.43
C GLY A 52 -10.45 2.46 -13.45
N ALA A 53 -10.48 1.60 -12.42
CA ALA A 53 -11.72 0.96 -12.02
C ALA A 53 -12.41 1.88 -10.98
N PRO A 54 -13.13 2.94 -11.39
CA PRO A 54 -14.17 3.45 -10.53
C PRO A 54 -15.17 2.30 -10.41
N SER A 55 -15.16 1.59 -9.28
CA SER A 55 -16.34 0.83 -8.89
C SER A 55 -17.42 1.87 -8.59
N HIS A 56 -18.18 2.24 -9.61
CA HIS A 56 -19.48 2.88 -9.48
C HIS A 56 -20.46 2.13 -10.36
#